data_AF-A0A7Y9ZHR9-F1
#
_entry.id   AF-A0A7Y9ZHR9-F1
#
_cell.length_a   1.000
_cell.length_b   1.000
_cell.length_c   1.000
_cell.angle_alpha   90.00
_cell.angle_beta   90.00
_cell.angle_gamma   90.00
#
_symmetry.space_group_name_H-M   'P 1'
#
loop_
_entity.id
_entity.type
_entity.pdbx_description
1 polymer ?
#
loop_
_entity_poly.entity_id
_entity_poly.type
_entity_poly.pdbx_seq_one_letter_code
_entity_poly.pdbx_strand_id
1 'polypeptide(L)'
;MRNGIVLFTSDRGITPARLAVAAEERGFDTIYVPEHTHIPVRRDALHPTGGEELPDDRYLRTLDPWVSLATCAAVTTTIGLSTAVALPVESDPITLAKTLATLDHLSGGRVTIGAGFGWNTDELTDHHVPAEKRRTVLKEYLEAMRALWTQEEASYDGQFVSFGPSWAYPKPPQGRIPVIIGAGAGPKTFDWIAANADGWMTTPTTTDVAANADKLRKVWADAGREGQPDVRILVAKRPTEEDFADWMGAGASELIWGVPDSDESAVLTYLDKMAARLGLSA
;
A
#
# COMPACT_ATOMS: atom_id res chain seq x y z
N MET A 1 5.43 14.75 10.63
CA MET A 1 4.64 13.52 10.38
C MET A 1 3.67 13.86 9.26
N ARG A 2 3.67 13.07 8.20
CA ARG A 2 2.80 13.27 7.05
C ARG A 2 1.37 12.82 7.35
N ASN A 3 0.40 13.31 6.58
CA ASN A 3 -1.00 12.95 6.66
C ASN A 3 -1.49 12.49 5.28
N GLY A 4 -1.69 11.20 5.12
CA GLY A 4 -2.31 10.62 3.93
C GLY A 4 -3.81 10.36 4.13
N ILE A 5 -4.53 10.15 3.04
CA ILE A 5 -5.92 9.72 3.05
C ILE A 5 -6.08 8.38 2.35
N VAL A 6 -6.93 7.50 2.87
CA VAL A 6 -7.29 6.24 2.22
C VAL A 6 -8.77 6.23 1.90
N LEU A 7 -9.10 5.99 0.63
CA LEU A 7 -10.46 5.72 0.19
C LEU A 7 -10.51 4.28 -0.29
N PHE A 8 -11.48 3.52 0.22
CA PHE A 8 -11.83 2.25 -0.40
C PHE A 8 -12.58 2.55 -1.71
N THR A 9 -11.82 2.65 -2.81
CA THR A 9 -12.32 3.08 -4.11
C THR A 9 -13.26 2.04 -4.71
N SER A 10 -14.45 2.48 -5.10
CA SER A 10 -15.45 1.64 -5.77
C SER A 10 -16.05 2.33 -6.99
N ASP A 11 -16.95 1.66 -7.72
CA ASP A 11 -17.73 2.25 -8.81
C ASP A 11 -18.81 3.26 -8.36
N ARG A 12 -18.76 3.70 -7.09
CA ARG A 12 -19.67 4.64 -6.45
C ARG A 12 -18.90 5.75 -5.73
N GLY A 13 -19.62 6.82 -5.39
CA GLY A 13 -19.09 7.91 -4.59
C GLY A 13 -18.15 8.84 -5.36
N ILE A 14 -17.28 9.52 -4.63
CA ILE A 14 -16.25 10.40 -5.21
C ILE A 14 -15.23 9.59 -6.04
N THR A 15 -14.83 10.13 -7.19
CA THR A 15 -13.80 9.48 -8.01
C THR A 15 -12.40 9.67 -7.41
N PRO A 16 -11.44 8.75 -7.68
CA PRO A 16 -10.06 8.88 -7.20
C PRO A 16 -9.41 10.20 -7.64
N ALA A 17 -9.59 10.60 -8.90
CA ALA A 17 -9.08 11.86 -9.44
C ALA A 17 -9.62 13.08 -8.68
N ARG A 18 -10.94 13.14 -8.45
CA ARG A 18 -11.56 14.26 -7.75
C ARG A 18 -11.13 14.34 -6.30
N LEU A 19 -11.02 13.19 -5.63
CA LEU A 19 -10.52 13.08 -4.26
C LEU A 19 -9.07 13.55 -4.16
N ALA A 20 -8.20 13.13 -5.09
CA ALA A 20 -6.79 13.49 -5.08
C ALA A 20 -6.58 15.01 -5.20
N VAL A 21 -7.31 15.68 -6.10
CA VAL A 21 -7.29 17.16 -6.20
C VAL A 21 -7.72 17.80 -4.88
N ALA A 22 -8.87 17.36 -4.32
CA ALA A 22 -9.38 17.92 -3.08
C ALA A 22 -8.42 17.74 -1.89
N ALA A 23 -7.73 16.61 -1.84
CA ALA A 23 -6.76 16.29 -0.81
C ALA A 23 -5.49 17.13 -0.95
N GLU A 24 -4.95 17.27 -2.16
CA GLU A 24 -3.78 18.11 -2.45
C GLU A 24 -4.04 19.58 -2.12
N GLU A 25 -5.20 20.12 -2.52
CA GLU A 25 -5.65 21.49 -2.18
C GLU A 25 -5.80 21.74 -0.66
N ARG A 26 -5.80 20.69 0.16
CA ARG A 26 -5.92 20.75 1.61
C ARG A 26 -4.64 20.38 2.34
N GLY A 27 -3.55 20.13 1.61
CA GLY A 27 -2.24 19.80 2.18
C GLY A 27 -2.11 18.37 2.69
N PHE A 28 -2.91 17.42 2.19
CA PHE A 28 -2.66 16.00 2.44
C PHE A 28 -1.50 15.50 1.58
N ASP A 29 -0.66 14.64 2.15
CA ASP A 29 0.61 14.22 1.57
C ASP A 29 0.50 13.05 0.59
N THR A 30 -0.49 12.18 0.73
CA THR A 30 -0.60 10.94 -0.07
C THR A 30 -2.05 10.47 -0.17
N ILE A 31 -2.44 9.98 -1.35
CA ILE A 31 -3.68 9.24 -1.54
C ILE A 31 -3.39 7.73 -1.59
N TYR A 32 -4.20 6.97 -0.85
CA TYR A 32 -4.14 5.51 -0.77
C TYR A 32 -5.42 4.87 -1.31
N VAL A 33 -5.25 3.82 -2.09
CA VAL A 33 -6.34 2.97 -2.60
C VAL A 33 -6.08 1.49 -2.26
N PRO A 34 -7.11 0.67 -1.99
CA PRO A 34 -6.95 -0.76 -1.79
C PRO A 34 -6.93 -1.50 -3.13
N GLU A 35 -6.70 -2.81 -3.09
CA GLU A 35 -6.89 -3.71 -4.22
C GLU A 35 -7.74 -4.91 -3.81
N HIS A 36 -8.64 -5.29 -4.72
CA HIS A 36 -9.16 -6.64 -4.87
C HIS A 36 -9.42 -6.82 -6.36
N THR A 37 -8.79 -7.82 -6.97
CA THR A 37 -8.92 -8.07 -8.41
C THR A 37 -10.31 -8.58 -8.75
N HIS A 38 -10.82 -9.46 -7.89
CA HIS A 38 -12.15 -10.01 -7.90
C HIS A 38 -12.41 -10.59 -6.51
N ILE A 39 -13.67 -10.67 -6.10
CA ILE A 39 -14.02 -11.36 -4.87
C ILE A 39 -14.74 -12.65 -5.24
N PRO A 40 -14.12 -13.83 -5.02
CA PRO A 40 -14.80 -15.10 -5.19
C PRO A 40 -16.09 -15.17 -4.36
N VAL A 41 -17.10 -15.84 -4.91
CA VAL A 41 -18.34 -16.13 -4.16
C VAL A 41 -18.08 -17.17 -3.07
N ARG A 42 -17.09 -18.05 -3.27
CA ARG A 42 -16.59 -18.99 -2.25
C ARG A 42 -16.00 -18.22 -1.06
N ARG A 43 -16.19 -18.74 0.15
CA ARG A 43 -15.81 -18.10 1.43
C ARG A 43 -15.09 -19.08 2.36
N ASP A 44 -14.10 -19.79 1.84
CA ASP A 44 -13.29 -20.72 2.65
C ASP A 44 -12.30 -19.95 3.53
N ALA A 45 -11.90 -18.74 3.10
CA ALA A 45 -11.12 -17.80 3.88
C ALA A 45 -12.02 -16.74 4.57
N LEU A 46 -11.97 -16.69 5.90
CA LEU A 46 -12.66 -15.65 6.67
C LEU A 46 -11.97 -14.28 6.50
N HIS A 47 -12.78 -13.21 6.55
CA HIS A 47 -12.25 -11.85 6.57
C HIS A 47 -11.33 -11.65 7.81
N PRO A 48 -10.27 -10.83 7.75
CA PRO A 48 -9.33 -10.66 8.87
C PRO A 48 -9.94 -10.16 10.18
N THR A 49 -11.15 -9.60 10.13
CA THR A 49 -11.92 -9.19 11.32
C THR A 49 -12.84 -10.29 11.87
N GLY A 50 -12.83 -11.49 11.29
CA GLY A 50 -13.51 -12.68 11.79
C GLY A 50 -14.96 -12.90 11.31
N GLY A 51 -15.46 -12.09 10.37
CA GLY A 51 -16.80 -12.26 9.79
C GLY A 51 -16.85 -13.32 8.67
N GLU A 52 -17.97 -14.04 8.57
CA GLU A 52 -18.29 -14.95 7.45
C GLU A 52 -18.72 -14.17 6.20
N GLU A 53 -19.25 -12.97 6.38
CA GLU A 53 -19.64 -12.05 5.31
C GLU A 53 -18.58 -10.97 5.11
N LEU A 54 -18.56 -10.39 3.91
CA LEU A 54 -17.79 -9.17 3.69
C LEU A 54 -18.34 -8.05 4.57
N PRO A 55 -17.48 -7.20 5.16
CA PRO A 55 -17.93 -6.09 5.98
C PRO A 55 -18.79 -5.06 5.24
N ASP A 56 -18.65 -4.99 3.91
CA ASP A 56 -19.21 -3.96 3.05
C ASP A 56 -19.28 -4.46 1.60
N ASP A 57 -20.26 -4.01 0.82
CA ASP A 57 -20.40 -4.41 -0.59
C ASP A 57 -19.36 -3.74 -1.51
N ARG A 58 -18.65 -2.71 -1.04
CA ARG A 58 -17.50 -2.10 -1.73
C ARG A 58 -16.43 -3.09 -2.14
N TYR A 59 -16.22 -4.16 -1.36
CA TYR A 59 -15.26 -5.21 -1.72
C TYR A 59 -15.57 -5.81 -3.10
N LEU A 60 -16.86 -5.97 -3.43
CA LEU A 60 -17.33 -6.51 -4.72
C LEU A 60 -17.19 -5.50 -5.87
N ARG A 61 -16.90 -4.24 -5.54
CA ARG A 61 -16.94 -3.08 -6.44
C ARG A 61 -15.60 -2.37 -6.53
N THR A 62 -14.54 -2.97 -5.97
CA THR A 62 -13.20 -2.37 -5.88
C THR A 62 -12.70 -2.00 -7.26
N LEU A 63 -12.24 -0.76 -7.44
CA LEU A 63 -11.59 -0.34 -8.67
C LEU A 63 -10.17 -0.88 -8.75
N ASP A 64 -9.64 -1.06 -9.97
CA ASP A 64 -8.23 -1.33 -10.16
C ASP A 64 -7.38 -0.19 -9.55
N PRO A 65 -6.40 -0.51 -8.68
CA PRO A 65 -5.66 0.51 -7.95
C PRO A 65 -4.73 1.33 -8.85
N TRP A 66 -4.14 0.71 -9.88
CA TRP A 66 -3.14 1.36 -10.71
C TRP A 66 -3.77 2.30 -11.74
N VAL A 67 -4.92 1.92 -12.29
CA VAL A 67 -5.79 2.80 -13.08
C VAL A 67 -6.28 3.95 -12.23
N SER A 68 -6.76 3.67 -11.00
CA SER A 68 -7.21 4.71 -10.08
C SER A 68 -6.11 5.73 -9.79
N LEU A 69 -4.92 5.27 -9.41
CA LEU A 69 -3.77 6.15 -9.13
C LEU A 69 -3.25 6.87 -10.38
N ALA A 70 -3.36 6.27 -11.58
CA ALA A 70 -3.04 6.96 -12.83
C ALA A 70 -3.98 8.14 -13.08
N THR A 71 -5.28 8.01 -12.76
CA THR A 71 -6.20 9.16 -12.84
C THR A 71 -5.82 10.27 -11.86
N CYS A 72 -5.37 9.92 -10.65
CA CYS A 72 -4.87 10.89 -9.67
C CYS A 72 -3.59 11.57 -10.16
N ALA A 73 -2.64 10.80 -10.72
CA ALA A 73 -1.37 11.31 -11.24
C ALA A 73 -1.58 12.38 -12.31
N ALA A 74 -2.58 12.19 -13.19
CA ALA A 74 -2.88 13.09 -14.29
C ALA A 74 -3.45 14.46 -13.86
N VAL A 75 -3.99 14.56 -12.65
CA VAL A 75 -4.69 15.77 -12.17
C VAL A 75 -4.05 16.41 -10.93
N THR A 76 -2.94 15.86 -10.44
CA THR A 76 -2.22 16.34 -9.25
C THR A 76 -0.73 16.47 -9.51
N THR A 77 -0.06 17.27 -8.69
CA THR A 77 1.34 17.67 -8.94
C THR A 77 2.32 17.22 -7.88
N THR A 78 1.86 17.00 -6.64
CA THR A 78 2.73 16.78 -5.47
C THR A 78 2.31 15.62 -4.59
N ILE A 79 1.01 15.33 -4.48
CA ILE A 79 0.47 14.30 -3.60
C ILE A 79 1.04 12.92 -3.96
N GLY A 80 1.54 12.19 -2.97
CA GLY A 80 2.01 10.83 -3.13
C GLY A 80 0.90 9.89 -3.60
N LEU A 81 1.28 8.85 -4.33
CA LEU A 81 0.37 7.86 -4.90
C LEU A 81 0.73 6.49 -4.32
N SER A 82 -0.14 5.91 -3.50
CA SER A 82 0.17 4.64 -2.84
C SER A 82 -1.02 3.71 -2.76
N THR A 83 -0.75 2.46 -2.45
CA THR A 83 -1.78 1.48 -2.12
C THR A 83 -1.78 1.19 -0.62
N ALA A 84 -2.94 0.82 -0.06
CA ALA A 84 -3.11 0.39 1.34
C ALA A 84 -4.20 -0.68 1.46
N VAL A 85 -4.01 -1.89 0.94
CA VAL A 85 -2.81 -2.40 0.26
C VAL A 85 -3.17 -3.00 -1.10
N ALA A 86 -2.17 -3.12 -1.97
CA ALA A 86 -2.20 -3.98 -3.16
C ALA A 86 -1.71 -5.40 -2.83
N LEU A 87 -1.99 -6.33 -3.73
CA LEU A 87 -1.66 -7.75 -3.72
C LEU A 87 -0.87 -8.07 -5.00
N PRO A 88 0.43 -7.67 -5.10
CA PRO A 88 1.22 -7.87 -6.33
C PRO A 88 1.27 -9.32 -6.85
N VAL A 89 1.06 -10.30 -5.96
CA VAL A 89 1.02 -11.73 -6.31
C VAL A 89 -0.18 -12.12 -7.17
N GLU A 90 -1.21 -11.28 -7.24
CA GLU A 90 -2.41 -11.44 -8.07
C GLU A 90 -2.27 -10.78 -9.45
N SER A 91 -1.05 -10.43 -9.84
CA SER A 91 -0.73 -9.84 -11.14
C SER A 91 0.45 -10.56 -11.77
N ASP A 92 0.55 -10.48 -13.10
CA ASP A 92 1.80 -10.83 -13.78
C ASP A 92 2.91 -9.83 -13.37
N PRO A 93 4.03 -10.29 -12.79
CA PRO A 93 5.04 -9.39 -12.23
C PRO A 93 5.78 -8.57 -13.29
N ILE A 94 5.93 -9.06 -14.51
CA ILE A 94 6.59 -8.32 -15.60
C ILE A 94 5.71 -7.16 -16.06
N THR A 95 4.41 -7.42 -16.22
CA THR A 95 3.41 -6.42 -16.57
C THR A 95 3.24 -5.40 -15.46
N LEU A 96 3.14 -5.85 -14.20
CA LEU A 96 3.05 -4.96 -13.05
C LEU A 96 4.30 -4.07 -12.91
N ALA A 97 5.50 -4.61 -13.14
CA ALA A 97 6.73 -3.82 -13.17
C ALA A 97 6.65 -2.67 -14.18
N LYS A 98 6.15 -2.95 -15.40
CA LYS A 98 5.97 -1.94 -16.45
C LYS A 98 4.96 -0.89 -16.04
N THR A 99 3.80 -1.31 -15.53
CA THR A 99 2.73 -0.41 -15.07
C THR A 99 3.24 0.56 -14.01
N LEU A 100 3.90 0.04 -12.97
CA LEU A 100 4.41 0.84 -11.86
C LEU A 100 5.54 1.78 -12.28
N ALA A 101 6.51 1.32 -13.08
CA ALA A 101 7.58 2.18 -13.57
C ALA A 101 7.03 3.31 -14.48
N THR A 102 6.01 3.02 -15.28
CA THR A 102 5.36 4.02 -16.14
C THR A 102 4.59 5.04 -15.31
N LEU A 103 3.79 4.59 -14.35
CA LEU A 103 3.06 5.46 -13.44
C LEU A 103 4.01 6.33 -12.61
N ASP A 104 5.09 5.75 -12.08
CA ASP A 104 6.10 6.48 -11.32
C ASP A 104 6.81 7.51 -12.18
N HIS A 105 7.20 7.15 -13.41
CA HIS A 105 7.80 8.09 -14.36
C HIS A 105 6.85 9.25 -14.71
N LEU A 106 5.60 8.96 -15.07
CA LEU A 106 4.60 9.97 -15.45
C LEU A 106 4.15 10.85 -14.29
N SER A 107 4.19 10.33 -13.06
CA SER A 107 3.88 11.10 -11.85
C SER A 107 5.07 11.90 -11.32
N GLY A 108 6.27 11.72 -11.87
CA GLY A 108 7.49 12.39 -11.38
C GLY A 108 8.10 11.77 -10.13
N GLY A 109 7.95 10.46 -9.92
CA GLY A 109 8.53 9.73 -8.80
C GLY A 109 7.65 9.70 -7.55
N ARG A 110 6.32 9.74 -7.70
CA ARG A 110 5.37 9.84 -6.57
C ARG A 110 4.82 8.50 -6.08
N VAL A 111 5.23 7.37 -6.67
CA VAL A 111 4.62 6.06 -6.38
C VAL A 111 5.27 5.38 -5.18
N THR A 112 4.45 4.83 -4.28
CA THR A 112 4.85 3.84 -3.27
C THR A 112 3.95 2.61 -3.39
N ILE A 113 4.50 1.42 -3.21
CA ILE A 113 3.71 0.17 -3.19
C ILE A 113 3.43 -0.18 -1.72
N GLY A 114 2.19 -0.02 -1.27
CA GLY A 114 1.76 -0.65 -0.03
C GLY A 114 1.29 -2.07 -0.35
N ALA A 115 2.08 -3.09 -0.01
CA ALA A 115 1.77 -4.47 -0.34
C ALA A 115 1.24 -5.25 0.87
N GLY A 116 0.23 -6.09 0.64
CA GLY A 116 -0.23 -7.11 1.56
C GLY A 116 0.24 -8.49 1.13
N PHE A 117 0.05 -9.47 2.03
CA PHE A 117 0.31 -10.87 1.70
C PHE A 117 -0.91 -11.62 1.14
N GLY A 118 -2.07 -10.98 1.05
CA GLY A 118 -3.34 -11.63 0.71
C GLY A 118 -3.94 -12.41 1.89
N TRP A 119 -5.13 -12.02 2.31
CA TRP A 119 -5.90 -12.75 3.34
C TRP A 119 -6.90 -13.73 2.71
N ASN A 120 -7.46 -13.36 1.55
CA ASN A 120 -8.45 -14.13 0.83
C ASN A 120 -7.76 -15.24 0.03
N THR A 121 -7.63 -16.42 0.61
CA THR A 121 -6.94 -17.53 -0.07
C THR A 121 -7.70 -18.06 -1.27
N ASP A 122 -9.01 -17.80 -1.35
CA ASP A 122 -9.81 -18.13 -2.52
C ASP A 122 -9.39 -17.29 -3.73
N GLU A 123 -9.24 -15.98 -3.54
CA GLU A 123 -8.77 -15.04 -4.57
C GLU A 123 -7.34 -15.38 -5.01
N LEU A 124 -6.44 -15.67 -4.06
CA LEU A 124 -5.09 -16.12 -4.37
C LEU A 124 -5.06 -17.42 -5.21
N THR A 125 -5.99 -18.34 -4.97
CA THR A 125 -6.05 -19.62 -5.69
C THR A 125 -6.43 -19.42 -7.15
N ASP A 126 -7.34 -18.49 -7.44
CA ASP A 126 -7.76 -18.15 -8.81
C ASP A 126 -6.59 -17.51 -9.60
N HIS A 127 -5.65 -16.85 -8.90
CA HIS A 127 -4.38 -16.38 -9.45
C HIS A 127 -3.24 -17.40 -9.41
N HIS A 128 -3.54 -18.64 -9.07
CA HIS A 128 -2.58 -19.74 -8.98
C HIS A 128 -1.44 -19.53 -7.97
N VAL A 129 -1.67 -18.70 -6.94
CA VAL A 129 -0.73 -18.46 -5.84
C VAL A 129 -0.99 -19.45 -4.71
N PRO A 130 -0.05 -20.35 -4.38
CA PRO A 130 -0.22 -21.24 -3.23
C PRO A 130 -0.23 -20.43 -1.94
N ALA A 131 -1.32 -20.51 -1.17
CA ALA A 131 -1.55 -19.69 0.01
C ALA A 131 -0.44 -19.80 1.06
N GLU A 132 0.18 -20.96 1.21
CA GLU A 132 1.29 -21.21 2.12
C GLU A 132 2.61 -20.58 1.64
N LYS A 133 2.72 -20.32 0.34
CA LYS A 133 3.91 -19.72 -0.31
C LYS A 133 3.75 -18.25 -0.68
N ARG A 134 2.60 -17.62 -0.43
CA ARG A 134 2.33 -16.21 -0.82
C ARG A 134 3.43 -15.20 -0.44
N ARG A 135 4.11 -15.41 0.70
CA ARG A 135 5.28 -14.59 1.12
C ARG A 135 6.53 -14.83 0.26
N THR A 136 6.75 -16.07 -0.17
CA THR A 136 7.84 -16.45 -1.09
C THR A 136 7.56 -15.93 -2.48
N VAL A 137 6.33 -16.09 -2.99
CA VAL A 137 5.90 -15.56 -4.29
C VAL A 137 6.07 -14.03 -4.32
N LEU A 138 5.58 -13.32 -3.30
CA LEU A 138 5.74 -11.88 -3.21
C LEU A 138 7.21 -11.46 -3.22
N LYS A 139 8.08 -12.18 -2.50
CA LYS A 139 9.53 -11.92 -2.52
C LYS A 139 10.08 -12.03 -3.94
N GLU A 140 9.82 -13.14 -4.64
CA GLU A 140 10.34 -13.35 -6.00
C GLU A 140 9.81 -12.30 -6.98
N TYR A 141 8.54 -11.94 -6.88
CA TYR A 141 7.93 -10.90 -7.71
C TYR A 141 8.61 -9.55 -7.46
N LEU A 142 8.82 -9.15 -6.20
CA LEU A 142 9.53 -7.91 -5.88
C LEU A 142 10.98 -7.93 -6.39
N GLU A 143 11.68 -9.06 -6.31
CA GLU A 143 13.04 -9.20 -6.85
C GLU A 143 13.07 -9.06 -8.38
N ALA A 144 12.18 -9.74 -9.08
CA ALA A 144 11.99 -9.64 -10.53
C ALA A 144 11.67 -8.21 -10.98
N MET A 145 10.71 -7.56 -10.33
CA MET A 145 10.35 -6.17 -10.64
C MET A 145 11.51 -5.21 -10.38
N ARG A 146 12.25 -5.37 -9.27
CA ARG A 146 13.44 -4.56 -8.97
C ARG A 146 14.54 -4.75 -10.00
N ALA A 147 14.77 -5.98 -10.49
CA ALA A 147 15.71 -6.22 -11.56
C ALA A 147 15.33 -5.41 -12.81
N LEU A 148 14.06 -5.47 -13.24
CA LEU A 148 13.54 -4.70 -14.38
C LEU A 148 13.68 -3.18 -14.18
N TRP A 149 13.49 -2.67 -12.96
CA TRP A 149 13.58 -1.23 -12.67
C TRP A 149 15.00 -0.68 -12.54
N THR A 150 15.99 -1.51 -12.22
CA THR A 150 17.32 -1.03 -11.81
C THR A 150 18.45 -1.45 -12.75
N GLN A 151 18.31 -2.57 -13.46
CA GLN A 151 19.34 -3.09 -14.35
C GLN A 151 19.09 -2.60 -15.78
N GLU A 152 20.17 -2.32 -16.52
CA GLU A 152 20.07 -1.97 -17.94
C GLU A 152 19.47 -3.13 -18.74
N GLU A 153 20.11 -4.29 -18.65
CA GLU A 153 19.65 -5.58 -19.17
C GLU A 153 19.35 -6.48 -17.97
N ALA A 154 18.06 -6.64 -17.67
CA ALA A 154 17.60 -7.39 -16.51
C ALA A 154 17.35 -8.86 -16.88
N SER A 155 17.64 -9.76 -15.94
CA SER A 155 17.17 -11.15 -15.98
C SER A 155 16.80 -11.59 -14.57
N TYR A 156 15.93 -12.59 -14.47
CA TYR A 156 15.57 -13.19 -13.19
C TYR A 156 15.21 -14.66 -13.41
N ASP A 157 15.64 -15.54 -12.51
CA ASP A 157 15.37 -16.98 -12.59
C ASP A 157 14.90 -17.48 -11.21
N GLY A 158 13.59 -17.41 -11.01
CA GLY A 158 12.92 -17.87 -9.79
C GLY A 158 11.94 -19.02 -10.08
N GLN A 159 11.33 -19.53 -9.00
CA GLN A 159 10.34 -20.60 -9.10
C GLN A 159 8.99 -20.11 -9.65
N PHE A 160 8.60 -18.87 -9.30
CA PHE A 160 7.29 -18.30 -9.61
C PHE A 160 7.33 -17.26 -10.72
N VAL A 161 8.51 -16.76 -11.05
CA VAL A 161 8.74 -15.86 -12.18
C VAL A 161 10.14 -16.09 -12.73
N SER A 162 10.29 -16.16 -14.04
CA SER A 162 11.58 -16.27 -14.72
C SER A 162 11.51 -15.58 -16.08
N PHE A 163 12.56 -14.84 -16.43
CA PHE A 163 12.72 -14.23 -17.75
C PHE A 163 14.21 -14.07 -18.09
N GLY A 164 14.54 -14.28 -19.36
CA GLY A 164 15.88 -14.07 -19.89
C GLY A 164 16.25 -12.59 -20.02
N PRO A 165 17.50 -12.28 -20.42
CA PRO A 165 17.99 -10.92 -20.57
C PRO A 165 17.03 -10.02 -21.37
N SER A 166 16.60 -8.92 -20.75
CA SER A 166 15.52 -8.08 -21.24
C SER A 166 15.74 -6.60 -20.90
N TRP A 167 15.35 -5.70 -21.80
CA TRP A 167 15.26 -4.26 -21.53
C TRP A 167 13.86 -3.88 -21.05
N ALA A 168 13.80 -3.09 -19.98
CA ALA A 168 12.54 -2.54 -19.48
C ALA A 168 12.69 -1.04 -19.21
N TYR A 169 11.99 -0.23 -20.00
CA TYR A 169 11.91 1.22 -19.86
C TYR A 169 10.45 1.71 -19.82
N PRO A 170 10.12 2.80 -19.10
CA PRO A 170 11.04 3.69 -18.36
C PRO A 170 11.60 3.06 -17.08
N LYS A 171 12.66 3.66 -16.53
CA LYS A 171 13.12 3.38 -15.16
C LYS A 171 12.43 4.35 -14.19
N PRO A 172 12.11 3.92 -12.95
CA PRO A 172 11.67 4.84 -11.90
C PRO A 172 12.65 6.01 -11.71
N PRO A 173 12.21 7.28 -11.67
CA PRO A 173 13.12 8.43 -11.58
C PRO A 173 14.02 8.42 -10.33
N GLN A 174 13.56 7.80 -9.25
CA GLN A 174 14.34 7.64 -8.00
C GLN A 174 15.24 6.39 -8.00
N GLY A 175 15.31 5.67 -9.13
CA GLY A 175 16.05 4.41 -9.26
C GLY A 175 15.41 3.23 -8.52
N ARG A 176 14.25 3.42 -7.89
CA ARG A 176 13.49 2.39 -7.16
C ARG A 176 12.06 2.89 -6.89
N ILE A 177 11.17 1.96 -6.58
CA ILE A 177 9.84 2.26 -6.03
C ILE A 177 9.80 1.68 -4.60
N PRO A 178 9.52 2.49 -3.55
CA PRO A 178 9.45 2.00 -2.17
C PRO A 178 8.35 0.95 -1.96
N VAL A 179 8.61 -0.04 -1.11
CA VAL A 179 7.66 -1.09 -0.75
C VAL A 179 7.40 -1.09 0.76
N ILE A 180 6.15 -0.82 1.15
CA ILE A 180 5.70 -0.81 2.54
C ILE A 180 4.76 -1.99 2.76
N ILE A 181 5.01 -2.82 3.77
CA ILE A 181 4.20 -4.01 4.00
C ILE A 181 3.08 -3.72 5.00
N GLY A 182 1.83 -3.81 4.56
CA GLY A 182 0.65 -3.78 5.43
C GLY A 182 0.33 -5.18 5.95
N ALA A 183 0.67 -5.43 7.21
CA ALA A 183 0.44 -6.73 7.84
C ALA A 183 0.44 -6.63 9.37
N GLY A 184 -0.13 -7.64 10.03
CA GLY A 184 -0.02 -7.77 11.48
C GLY A 184 1.44 -7.88 11.94
N ALA A 185 1.75 -7.21 13.05
CA ALA A 185 3.07 -7.24 13.68
C ALA A 185 3.45 -8.66 14.11
N GLY A 186 4.74 -8.99 14.02
CA GLY A 186 5.27 -10.25 14.51
C GLY A 186 6.63 -10.61 13.91
N PRO A 187 7.40 -11.51 14.54
CA PRO A 187 8.77 -11.85 14.13
C PRO A 187 8.86 -12.22 12.65
N LYS A 188 8.02 -13.16 12.19
CA LYS A 188 7.96 -13.57 10.78
C LYS A 188 7.70 -12.42 9.80
N THR A 189 6.87 -11.45 10.19
CA THR A 189 6.59 -10.28 9.35
C THR A 189 7.79 -9.33 9.34
N PHE A 190 8.40 -9.06 10.49
CA PHE A 190 9.51 -8.12 10.61
C PHE A 190 10.81 -8.66 10.00
N ASP A 191 11.11 -9.94 10.16
CA ASP A 191 12.24 -10.60 9.47
C ASP A 191 12.07 -10.49 7.95
N TRP A 192 10.84 -10.71 7.45
CA TRP A 192 10.54 -10.59 6.02
C TRP A 192 10.69 -9.14 5.53
N ILE A 193 10.20 -8.16 6.29
CA ILE A 193 10.32 -6.72 5.95
C ILE A 193 11.79 -6.30 5.91
N ALA A 194 12.56 -6.62 6.95
CA ALA A 194 13.97 -6.24 7.02
C ALA A 194 14.80 -6.80 5.85
N ALA A 195 14.45 -7.99 5.37
CA ALA A 195 15.12 -8.62 4.24
C ALA A 195 14.62 -8.14 2.85
N ASN A 196 13.35 -7.74 2.71
CA ASN A 196 12.72 -7.61 1.39
C ASN A 196 11.96 -6.31 1.14
N ALA A 197 11.79 -5.42 2.11
CA ALA A 197 10.96 -4.22 1.99
C ALA A 197 11.57 -3.02 2.74
N ASP A 198 10.82 -1.91 2.73
CA ASP A 198 11.31 -0.61 3.19
C ASP A 198 10.61 -0.13 4.47
N GLY A 199 9.52 -0.79 4.84
CA GLY A 199 8.74 -0.37 6.00
C GLY A 199 7.54 -1.24 6.28
N TRP A 200 6.82 -0.82 7.31
CA TRP A 200 5.64 -1.47 7.86
C TRP A 200 4.47 -0.50 7.93
N MET A 201 3.30 -0.96 7.48
CA MET A 201 2.02 -0.29 7.66
C MET A 201 1.17 -1.11 8.63
N THR A 202 0.58 -0.45 9.62
CA THR A 202 -0.24 -1.11 10.64
C THR A 202 -1.55 -1.63 10.06
N THR A 203 -2.16 -2.60 10.74
CA THR A 203 -3.54 -3.02 10.49
C THR A 203 -4.51 -2.30 11.42
N PRO A 204 -5.83 -2.28 11.13
CA PRO A 204 -6.84 -1.69 12.02
C PRO A 204 -6.84 -2.24 13.45
N THR A 205 -6.32 -3.45 13.63
CA THR A 205 -6.29 -4.18 14.92
C THR A 205 -4.94 -4.09 15.63
N THR A 206 -3.97 -3.39 15.07
CA THR A 206 -2.63 -3.27 15.66
C THR A 206 -2.68 -2.42 16.94
N THR A 207 -2.04 -2.91 17.99
CA THR A 207 -1.78 -2.19 19.25
C THR A 207 -0.27 -2.10 19.51
N ASP A 208 0.14 -1.33 20.52
CA ASP A 208 1.53 -1.22 20.98
C ASP A 208 2.50 -0.92 19.83
N VAL A 209 2.17 0.09 19.02
CA VAL A 209 2.89 0.37 17.77
C VAL A 209 4.34 0.74 18.08
N ALA A 210 4.60 1.52 19.14
CA ALA A 210 5.97 1.88 19.53
C ALA A 210 6.82 0.65 19.83
N ALA A 211 6.30 -0.26 20.66
CA ALA A 211 7.00 -1.49 21.03
C ALA A 211 7.21 -2.42 19.82
N ASN A 212 6.26 -2.45 18.88
CA ASN A 212 6.38 -3.22 17.65
C ASN A 212 7.38 -2.59 16.67
N ALA A 213 7.42 -1.26 16.56
CA ALA A 213 8.41 -0.54 15.77
C ALA A 213 9.83 -0.75 16.33
N ASP A 214 10.02 -0.77 17.65
CA ASP A 214 11.31 -1.10 18.28
C ASP A 214 11.82 -2.49 17.90
N LYS A 215 10.92 -3.50 17.90
CA LYS A 215 11.27 -4.85 17.45
C LYS A 215 11.68 -4.85 15.98
N LEU A 216 10.93 -4.15 15.12
CA LEU A 216 11.27 -4.05 13.70
C LEU A 216 12.63 -3.33 13.50
N ARG A 217 12.90 -2.25 14.22
CA ARG A 217 14.19 -1.54 14.18
C ARG A 217 15.36 -2.44 14.59
N LYS A 218 15.15 -3.27 15.62
CA LYS A 218 16.14 -4.25 16.05
C LYS A 218 16.43 -5.26 14.93
N VAL A 219 15.39 -5.86 14.35
CA VAL A 219 15.55 -6.83 13.24
C VAL A 219 16.18 -6.17 12.00
N TRP A 220 15.82 -4.92 11.71
CA TRP A 220 16.40 -4.12 10.64
C TRP A 220 17.91 -3.91 10.82
N ALA A 221 18.33 -3.52 12.02
CA ALA A 221 19.74 -3.34 12.36
C ALA A 221 20.50 -4.68 12.38
N ASP A 222 19.92 -5.73 12.94
CA ASP A 222 20.51 -7.08 12.99
C ASP A 222 20.69 -7.66 11.56
N ALA A 223 19.86 -7.24 10.59
CA ALA A 223 20.00 -7.55 9.17
C ALA A 223 21.03 -6.67 8.42
N GLY A 224 21.70 -5.73 9.12
CA GLY A 224 22.71 -4.85 8.54
C GLY A 224 22.17 -3.76 7.62
N ARG A 225 20.87 -3.44 7.70
CA ARG A 225 20.24 -2.40 6.89
C ARG A 225 20.62 -1.01 7.44
N GLU A 226 20.95 -0.09 6.54
CA GLU A 226 21.18 1.32 6.89
C GLU A 226 19.84 2.04 7.18
N GLY A 227 19.90 3.15 7.92
CA GLY A 227 18.73 3.97 8.22
C GLY A 227 17.73 3.30 9.16
N GLN A 228 16.45 3.65 9.00
CA GLN A 228 15.33 3.14 9.79
C GLN A 228 14.22 2.65 8.86
N PRO A 229 13.45 1.62 9.26
CA PRO A 229 12.25 1.21 8.54
C PRO A 229 11.21 2.33 8.55
N ASP A 230 10.53 2.55 7.42
CA ASP A 230 9.39 3.46 7.34
C ASP A 230 8.18 2.86 8.10
N VAL A 231 7.58 3.61 9.03
CA VAL A 231 6.44 3.15 9.83
C VAL A 231 5.24 4.04 9.54
N ARG A 232 4.18 3.44 8.96
CA ARG A 232 2.93 4.14 8.61
C ARG A 232 1.75 3.60 9.38
N ILE A 233 0.87 4.49 9.84
CA ILE A 233 -0.25 4.13 10.70
C ILE A 233 -1.55 4.22 9.93
N LEU A 234 -2.25 3.09 9.75
CA LEU A 234 -3.63 3.10 9.28
C LEU A 234 -4.57 3.49 10.43
N VAL A 235 -5.13 4.70 10.38
CA VAL A 235 -5.99 5.22 11.44
C VAL A 235 -7.42 4.73 11.26
N ALA A 236 -7.74 3.62 11.92
CA ALA A 236 -9.04 2.95 11.79
C ALA A 236 -10.11 3.40 12.83
N LYS A 237 -9.71 4.17 13.84
CA LYS A 237 -10.60 4.67 14.90
C LYS A 237 -10.27 6.13 15.21
N ARG A 238 -11.16 6.82 15.92
CA ARG A 238 -10.84 8.16 16.46
C ARG A 238 -9.69 8.02 17.46
N PRO A 239 -8.52 8.63 17.22
CA PRO A 239 -7.37 8.48 18.10
C PRO A 239 -7.58 9.22 19.42
N THR A 240 -7.03 8.65 20.49
CA THR A 240 -6.84 9.30 21.79
C THR A 240 -5.45 9.96 21.86
N GLU A 241 -5.18 10.73 22.92
CA GLU A 241 -3.85 11.27 23.17
C GLU A 241 -2.80 10.16 23.38
N GLU A 242 -3.20 9.04 23.97
CA GLU A 242 -2.36 7.85 24.15
C GLU A 242 -2.00 7.21 22.80
N ASP A 243 -2.98 7.07 21.89
CA ASP A 243 -2.71 6.56 20.53
C ASP A 243 -1.65 7.46 19.84
N PHE A 244 -1.78 8.79 19.93
CA PHE A 244 -0.78 9.71 19.35
C PHE A 244 0.60 9.58 20.01
N ALA A 245 0.67 9.45 21.33
CA ALA A 245 1.93 9.26 22.03
C ALA A 245 2.63 7.95 21.60
N ASP A 246 1.87 6.86 21.45
CA ASP A 246 2.36 5.59 20.94
C ASP A 246 2.90 5.72 19.50
N TRP A 247 2.15 6.37 18.61
CA TRP A 247 2.58 6.54 17.21
C TRP A 247 3.79 7.47 17.06
N MET A 248 3.89 8.52 17.89
CA MET A 248 5.09 9.35 17.96
C MET A 248 6.28 8.56 18.49
N GLY A 249 6.10 7.75 19.54
CA GLY A 249 7.13 6.87 20.07
C GLY A 249 7.58 5.80 19.07
N ALA A 250 6.68 5.36 18.19
CA ALA A 250 7.01 4.49 17.07
C ALA A 250 7.89 5.16 16.01
N GLY A 251 7.99 6.50 15.99
CA GLY A 251 8.62 7.25 14.92
C GLY A 251 7.81 7.20 13.63
N ALA A 252 6.47 7.18 13.74
CA ALA A 252 5.59 7.13 12.58
C ALA A 252 5.91 8.26 11.59
N SER A 253 6.14 7.89 10.34
CA SER A 253 6.40 8.83 9.26
C SER A 253 5.11 9.47 8.76
N GLU A 254 4.00 8.72 8.82
CA GLU A 254 2.73 9.08 8.22
C GLU A 254 1.52 8.44 8.91
N LEU A 255 0.46 9.23 9.07
CA LEU A 255 -0.87 8.78 9.48
C LEU A 255 -1.78 8.73 8.26
N ILE A 256 -2.47 7.61 8.07
CA ILE A 256 -3.35 7.34 6.93
C ILE A 256 -4.79 7.37 7.41
N TRP A 257 -5.52 8.42 7.03
CA TRP A 257 -6.87 8.69 7.51
C TRP A 257 -7.94 8.15 6.56
N GLY A 258 -8.88 7.37 7.08
CA GLY A 258 -10.00 6.84 6.29
C GLY A 258 -10.96 7.93 5.79
N VAL A 259 -11.26 7.90 4.50
CA VAL A 259 -12.28 8.74 3.86
C VAL A 259 -13.59 7.94 3.75
N PRO A 260 -14.75 8.54 4.08
CA PRO A 260 -16.04 7.85 3.94
C PRO A 260 -16.33 7.51 2.48
N ASP A 261 -16.88 6.32 2.22
CA ASP A 261 -17.53 6.02 0.94
C ASP A 261 -18.90 6.68 0.92
N SER A 262 -18.98 7.82 0.25
CA SER A 262 -20.16 8.69 0.23
C SER A 262 -20.16 9.55 -1.03
N ASP A 263 -21.22 10.32 -1.22
CA ASP A 263 -21.28 11.28 -2.32
C ASP A 263 -20.18 12.34 -2.18
N GLU A 264 -19.82 12.96 -3.31
CA GLU A 264 -18.73 13.92 -3.37
C GLU A 264 -18.89 15.06 -2.37
N SER A 265 -20.11 15.59 -2.18
CA SER A 265 -20.32 16.75 -1.30
C SER A 265 -20.06 16.40 0.17
N ALA A 266 -20.46 15.20 0.60
CA ALA A 266 -20.20 14.68 1.93
C ALA A 266 -18.70 14.43 2.15
N VAL A 267 -18.00 13.87 1.15
CA VAL A 267 -16.56 13.62 1.22
C VAL A 267 -15.78 14.94 1.30
N LEU A 268 -16.10 15.93 0.48
CA LEU A 268 -15.43 17.24 0.52
C LEU A 268 -15.62 17.93 1.88
N THR A 269 -16.84 17.90 2.42
CA THR A 269 -17.13 18.42 3.76
C THR A 269 -16.34 17.70 4.85
N TYR A 270 -16.16 16.39 4.71
CA TYR A 270 -15.34 15.60 5.62
C TYR A 270 -13.86 16.01 5.55
N LEU A 271 -13.31 16.18 4.35
CA LEU A 271 -11.94 16.65 4.16
C LEU A 271 -11.69 18.03 4.75
N ASP A 272 -12.64 18.98 4.60
CA ASP A 272 -12.52 20.31 5.20
C ASP A 272 -12.38 20.24 6.72
N LYS A 273 -13.26 19.46 7.37
CA LYS A 273 -13.23 19.26 8.82
C LYS A 273 -11.94 18.57 9.28
N MET A 274 -11.48 17.59 8.51
CA MET A 274 -10.28 16.83 8.85
C MET A 274 -9.01 17.67 8.67
N ALA A 275 -8.88 18.40 7.56
CA ALA A 275 -7.76 19.31 7.33
C ALA A 275 -7.70 20.40 8.42
N ALA A 276 -8.84 21.01 8.77
CA ALA A 276 -8.91 21.99 9.85
C ALA A 276 -8.51 21.39 11.22
N ARG A 277 -8.94 20.16 11.52
CA ARG A 277 -8.57 19.46 12.76
C ARG A 277 -7.07 19.13 12.81
N LEU A 278 -6.47 18.79 11.68
CA LEU A 278 -5.05 18.44 11.56
C LEU A 278 -4.15 19.66 11.39
N GLY A 279 -4.73 20.87 11.21
CA GLY A 279 -3.98 22.09 10.96
C GLY A 279 -3.27 22.10 9.60
N LEU A 280 -3.84 21.41 8.60
CA LEU A 280 -3.27 21.35 7.26
C LEU A 280 -3.65 22.59 6.45
N SER A 281 -2.72 23.04 5.62
CA SER A 281 -2.89 24.06 4.60
C SER A 281 -2.12 23.66 3.35
N ALA A 282 -2.63 24.00 2.17
CA ALA A 282 -1.89 23.85 0.91
C ALA A 282 -0.68 24.79 0.81
#